data_AF-A0A449APU7-F1
#
_entry.id   AF-A0A449APU7-F1
#
_cell.length_a   1.000
_cell.length_b   1.000
_cell.length_c   1.000
_cell.angle_alpha   90.00
_cell.angle_beta   90.00
_cell.angle_gamma   90.00
#
_symmetry.space_group_name_H-M   'P 1'
#
loop_
_entity.id
_entity.type
_entity.pdbx_description
1 polymer ?
#
loop_
_entity_poly.entity_id
_entity_poly.type
_entity_poly.pdbx_seq_one_letter_code
_entity_poly.pdbx_strand_id
1 'polypeptide(L)'
;MESIKEFWINFAETLKNGRSDIWVPIVFIVLIAFAFLVGFIYRLKWTIFKVASIVLTMIISGIAYAILVKTIKNSQDPNVQSTEGAIPFIVSIIALLSYWTIRGIFFTINGILHLIGKARRKAKIKKLKLIRRIIFGATNAVATIPGALLFSDILLVSSKKESGFKSMTSTIGVQVMTSGKGESFASLLTRVENIENLAKNISNVKLFASKYSELTPEEQEQFKEMLSDISSLINDKRVFKVIAPVLRQKAKEAKLDEQVKDIVDKAISRMKADRPEYLLADDKEKKEIASKYIKENMEKLYNEAKTLDPEIEDKIQLIQGITSNLEKDTKKAIVDELDQIIDNEELRKQVDINQTFDSLLTFLQSKANKESRDDNQ
;
A
#
# COMPACT_ATOMS: atom_id res chain seq x y z
N MET A 1 7.77 -32.76 -28.59
CA MET A 1 6.54 -32.07 -29.03
C MET A 1 5.49 -32.12 -27.92
N GLU A 2 5.36 -33.25 -27.23
CA GLU A 2 4.57 -33.38 -25.98
C GLU A 2 5.01 -32.38 -24.89
N SER A 3 6.31 -32.21 -24.60
CA SER A 3 6.76 -31.29 -23.54
C SER A 3 6.42 -29.82 -23.78
N ILE A 4 6.29 -29.38 -25.04
CA ILE A 4 5.87 -28.01 -25.38
C ILE A 4 4.36 -27.87 -25.19
N LYS A 5 3.59 -28.90 -25.55
CA LYS A 5 2.13 -28.93 -25.37
C LYS A 5 1.76 -28.95 -23.88
N GLU A 6 2.46 -29.75 -23.08
CA GLU A 6 2.33 -29.77 -21.62
C GLU A 6 2.70 -28.44 -20.99
N PHE A 7 3.77 -27.79 -21.46
CA PHE A 7 4.12 -26.44 -21.01
C PHE A 7 3.00 -25.42 -21.27
N TRP A 8 2.38 -25.43 -22.46
CA TRP A 8 1.28 -24.51 -22.77
C TRP A 8 -0.01 -24.82 -22.00
N ILE A 9 -0.31 -26.09 -21.75
CA ILE A 9 -1.46 -26.51 -20.92
C ILE A 9 -1.25 -26.06 -19.48
N ASN A 10 -0.08 -26.36 -18.89
CA ASN A 10 0.28 -25.94 -17.54
C ASN A 10 0.34 -24.41 -17.41
N PHE A 11 0.82 -23.71 -18.44
CA PHE A 11 0.83 -22.23 -18.47
C PHE A 11 -0.59 -21.65 -18.53
N ALA A 12 -1.49 -22.22 -19.34
CA ALA A 12 -2.89 -21.80 -19.41
C ALA A 12 -3.65 -22.10 -18.11
N GLU A 13 -3.37 -23.23 -17.45
CA GLU A 13 -3.93 -23.56 -16.13
C GLU A 13 -3.38 -22.65 -15.03
N THR A 14 -2.09 -22.30 -15.07
CA THR A 14 -1.48 -21.37 -14.10
C THR A 14 -2.02 -19.95 -14.26
N LEU A 15 -2.32 -19.52 -15.50
CA LEU A 15 -3.01 -18.26 -15.78
C LEU A 15 -4.45 -18.27 -15.27
N LYS A 16 -5.17 -19.40 -15.41
CA LYS A 16 -6.54 -19.57 -14.90
C LYS A 16 -6.61 -19.62 -13.37
N ASN A 17 -5.61 -20.18 -12.71
CA ASN A 17 -5.59 -20.38 -11.26
C ASN A 17 -4.98 -19.20 -10.48
N GLY A 18 -4.75 -18.04 -11.12
CA GLY A 18 -4.33 -16.81 -10.44
C GLY A 18 -2.92 -16.84 -9.81
N ARG A 19 -2.10 -17.86 -10.11
CA ARG A 19 -0.75 -18.05 -9.53
C ARG A 19 0.31 -17.18 -10.20
N SER A 20 0.22 -15.86 -9.98
CA SER A 20 1.19 -14.88 -10.50
C SER A 20 2.62 -15.13 -10.05
N ASP A 21 2.82 -15.80 -8.91
CA ASP A 21 4.14 -16.27 -8.44
C ASP A 21 4.83 -17.22 -9.43
N ILE A 22 4.07 -17.98 -10.23
CA ILE A 22 4.61 -18.98 -11.16
C ILE A 22 4.64 -18.44 -12.59
N TRP A 23 3.54 -17.89 -13.11
CA TRP A 23 3.47 -17.53 -14.53
C TRP A 23 4.25 -16.25 -14.87
N VAL A 24 4.37 -15.30 -13.93
CA VAL A 24 5.09 -14.03 -14.19
C VAL A 24 6.59 -14.27 -14.44
N PRO A 25 7.33 -15.09 -13.64
CA PRO A 25 8.69 -15.48 -13.98
C PRO A 25 8.82 -16.17 -15.35
N ILE A 26 7.86 -17.00 -15.74
CA ILE A 26 7.86 -17.66 -17.05
C ILE A 26 7.72 -16.63 -18.17
N VAL A 27 6.76 -15.71 -18.07
CA VAL A 27 6.59 -14.60 -19.03
C VAL A 27 7.85 -13.74 -19.09
N PHE A 28 8.48 -13.46 -17.95
CA PHE A 28 9.74 -12.74 -17.89
C PHE A 28 10.83 -13.45 -18.70
N ILE A 29 11.04 -14.76 -18.51
CA ILE A 29 12.04 -15.53 -19.27
C ILE A 29 11.73 -15.51 -20.77
N VAL A 30 10.45 -15.66 -21.15
CA VAL A 30 10.01 -15.58 -22.56
C VAL A 30 10.32 -14.22 -23.16
N LEU A 31 10.09 -13.12 -22.43
CA LEU A 31 10.43 -11.76 -22.87
C LEU A 31 11.94 -11.57 -23.05
N ILE A 32 12.77 -12.14 -22.16
CA ILE A 32 14.23 -12.11 -22.28
C ILE A 32 14.71 -12.93 -23.49
N ALA A 33 14.14 -14.11 -23.74
CA ALA A 33 14.45 -14.94 -24.90
C ALA A 33 14.04 -14.23 -26.22
N PHE A 34 12.86 -13.63 -26.25
CA PHE A 34 12.41 -12.83 -27.40
C PHE A 34 13.33 -11.63 -27.61
N ALA A 35 13.74 -10.94 -26.54
CA ALA A 35 14.72 -9.87 -26.63
C ALA A 35 16.05 -10.39 -27.19
N PHE A 36 16.54 -11.55 -26.77
CA PHE A 36 17.76 -12.13 -27.34
C PHE A 36 17.64 -12.31 -28.86
N LEU A 37 16.53 -12.91 -29.35
CA LEU A 37 16.28 -13.11 -30.78
C LEU A 37 16.23 -11.79 -31.56
N VAL A 38 15.55 -10.77 -31.02
CA VAL A 38 15.50 -9.43 -31.62
C VAL A 38 16.91 -8.82 -31.69
N GLY A 39 17.71 -8.93 -30.62
CA GLY A 39 19.09 -8.44 -30.61
C GLY A 39 19.99 -9.18 -31.61
N PHE A 40 19.78 -10.49 -31.76
CA PHE A 40 20.49 -11.32 -32.72
C PHE A 40 20.20 -10.92 -34.17
N ILE A 41 18.95 -10.56 -34.49
CA ILE A 41 18.52 -10.16 -35.84
C ILE A 41 18.87 -8.70 -36.14
N TYR A 42 18.51 -7.78 -35.24
CA TYR A 42 18.56 -6.32 -35.45
C TYR A 42 19.86 -5.65 -34.96
N ARG A 43 20.73 -6.39 -34.25
CA ARG A 43 22.05 -5.94 -33.76
C ARG A 43 21.97 -4.71 -32.82
N LEU A 44 23.11 -4.05 -32.59
CA LEU A 44 23.32 -2.96 -31.63
C LEU A 44 22.35 -1.77 -31.73
N LYS A 45 21.77 -1.51 -32.91
CA LYS A 45 20.85 -0.38 -33.12
C LYS A 45 19.69 -0.41 -32.12
N TRP A 46 19.15 -1.59 -31.83
CA TRP A 46 18.04 -1.76 -30.91
C TRP A 46 18.43 -1.64 -29.44
N THR A 47 19.64 -2.09 -29.11
CA THR A 47 20.18 -2.05 -27.74
C THR A 47 20.39 -0.61 -27.25
N ILE A 48 20.93 0.28 -28.11
CA ILE A 48 21.15 1.70 -27.76
C ILE A 48 19.84 2.37 -27.39
N PHE A 49 18.77 2.16 -28.16
CA PHE A 49 17.46 2.73 -27.86
C PHE A 49 16.90 2.23 -26.52
N LYS A 50 17.08 0.94 -26.17
CA LYS A 50 16.65 0.43 -24.86
C LYS A 50 17.41 1.06 -23.70
N VAL A 51 18.73 1.19 -23.82
CA VAL A 51 19.56 1.85 -22.80
C VAL A 51 19.14 3.31 -22.64
N ALA A 52 18.91 4.01 -23.77
CA ALA A 52 18.39 5.37 -23.74
C ALA A 52 16.99 5.44 -23.09
N SER A 53 16.09 4.48 -23.35
CA SER A 53 14.79 4.41 -22.68
C SER A 53 14.94 4.26 -21.17
N ILE A 54 15.82 3.38 -20.70
CA ILE A 54 16.08 3.19 -19.27
C ILE A 54 16.57 4.49 -18.64
N VAL A 55 17.61 5.11 -19.22
CA VAL A 55 18.19 6.36 -18.68
C VAL A 55 17.16 7.49 -18.67
N LEU A 56 16.39 7.64 -19.75
CA LEU A 56 15.33 8.65 -19.82
C LEU A 56 14.22 8.40 -18.79
N THR A 57 13.80 7.14 -18.60
CA THR A 57 12.84 6.78 -17.54
C THR A 57 13.37 7.16 -16.16
N MET A 58 14.63 6.83 -15.85
CA MET A 58 15.26 7.18 -14.57
C MET A 58 15.25 8.69 -14.32
N ILE A 59 15.58 9.48 -15.34
CA ILE A 59 15.58 10.96 -15.27
C ILE A 59 14.16 11.48 -15.07
N ILE A 60 13.19 11.00 -15.88
CA ILE A 60 11.78 11.41 -15.78
C ILE A 60 11.22 11.09 -14.40
N SER A 61 11.50 9.90 -13.86
CA SER A 61 11.05 9.52 -12.51
C SER A 61 11.67 10.39 -11.41
N GLY A 62 12.96 10.72 -11.52
CA GLY A 62 13.62 11.63 -10.58
C GLY A 62 13.02 13.04 -10.60
N ILE A 63 12.79 13.58 -11.80
CA ILE A 63 12.14 14.89 -12.00
C ILE A 63 10.69 14.84 -11.50
N ALA A 64 9.94 13.80 -11.84
CA ALA A 64 8.55 13.63 -11.43
C ALA A 64 8.42 13.58 -9.91
N TYR A 65 9.29 12.84 -9.22
CA TYR A 65 9.33 12.83 -7.75
C TYR A 65 9.56 14.23 -7.19
N ALA A 66 10.56 14.96 -7.70
CA ALA A 66 10.87 16.31 -7.23
C ALA A 66 9.70 17.30 -7.46
N ILE A 67 9.06 17.21 -8.62
CA ILE A 67 7.88 18.02 -8.95
C ILE A 67 6.70 17.65 -8.04
N LEU A 68 6.38 16.36 -7.88
CA LEU A 68 5.26 15.91 -7.06
C LEU A 68 5.44 16.33 -5.60
N VAL A 69 6.62 16.12 -5.01
CA VAL A 69 6.91 16.56 -3.65
C VAL A 69 6.75 18.08 -3.51
N LYS A 70 7.31 18.85 -4.45
CA LYS A 70 7.21 20.32 -4.42
C LYS A 70 5.75 20.79 -4.57
N THR A 71 5.00 20.20 -5.47
CA THR A 71 3.60 20.59 -5.75
C THR A 71 2.69 20.22 -4.59
N ILE A 72 2.83 19.01 -4.05
CA ILE A 72 1.99 18.52 -2.96
C ILE A 72 2.28 19.30 -1.67
N LYS A 73 3.56 19.50 -1.31
CA LYS A 73 3.92 20.26 -0.09
C LYS A 73 3.55 21.74 -0.14
N ASN A 74 3.57 22.35 -1.32
CA ASN A 74 3.20 23.75 -1.50
C ASN A 74 1.72 23.95 -1.86
N SER A 75 0.94 22.89 -1.95
CA SER A 75 -0.50 22.99 -2.25
C SER A 75 -1.21 23.69 -1.09
N GLN A 76 -2.17 24.57 -1.41
CA GLN A 76 -3.07 25.12 -0.39
C GLN A 76 -4.24 24.18 -0.07
N ASP A 77 -4.48 23.15 -0.89
CA ASP A 77 -5.52 22.15 -0.67
C ASP A 77 -5.00 21.04 0.26
N PRO A 78 -5.56 20.90 1.48
CA PRO A 78 -5.16 19.86 2.42
C PRO A 78 -5.37 18.44 1.88
N ASN A 79 -6.39 18.22 1.04
CA ASN A 79 -6.64 16.91 0.43
C ASN A 79 -5.51 16.51 -0.53
N VAL A 80 -4.88 17.48 -1.18
CA VAL A 80 -3.70 17.23 -2.02
C VAL A 80 -2.50 16.93 -1.12
N GLN A 81 -2.30 17.69 -0.04
CA GLN A 81 -1.19 17.48 0.90
C GLN A 81 -1.18 16.07 1.51
N SER A 82 -2.35 15.53 1.88
CA SER A 82 -2.44 14.19 2.47
C SER A 82 -2.09 13.04 1.51
N THR A 83 -1.93 13.32 0.22
CA THR A 83 -1.45 12.32 -0.75
C THR A 83 0.08 12.16 -0.78
N GLU A 84 0.84 12.90 0.05
CA GLU A 84 2.31 12.85 0.05
C GLU A 84 2.86 11.41 0.19
N GLY A 85 2.24 10.60 1.04
CA GLY A 85 2.63 9.20 1.25
C GLY A 85 2.51 8.31 0.00
N ALA A 86 1.65 8.69 -0.95
CA ALA A 86 1.43 7.96 -2.20
C ALA A 86 2.47 8.29 -3.30
N ILE A 87 3.27 9.35 -3.14
CA ILE A 87 4.22 9.81 -4.15
C ILE A 87 5.12 8.69 -4.68
N PRO A 88 5.78 7.86 -3.83
CA PRO A 88 6.65 6.80 -4.32
C PRO A 88 5.93 5.78 -5.22
N PHE A 89 4.69 5.44 -4.91
CA PHE A 89 3.86 4.54 -5.74
C PHE A 89 3.48 5.19 -7.07
N ILE A 90 3.10 6.47 -7.05
CA ILE A 90 2.81 7.24 -8.28
C ILE A 90 4.05 7.30 -9.18
N VAL A 91 5.24 7.51 -8.60
CA VAL A 91 6.51 7.54 -9.34
C VAL A 91 6.82 6.19 -10.00
N SER A 92 6.53 5.06 -9.34
CA SER A 92 6.63 3.73 -9.95
C SER A 92 5.69 3.55 -11.15
N ILE A 93 4.46 4.07 -11.09
CA ILE A 93 3.53 4.06 -12.24
C ILE A 93 4.02 4.99 -13.37
N ILE A 94 4.51 6.19 -13.05
CA ILE A 94 5.11 7.10 -14.04
C ILE A 94 6.32 6.46 -14.71
N ALA A 95 7.17 5.74 -13.96
CA ALA A 95 8.30 5.00 -14.52
C ALA A 95 7.84 3.95 -15.53
N LEU A 96 6.79 3.18 -15.18
CA LEU A 96 6.23 2.17 -16.07
C LEU A 96 5.66 2.79 -17.36
N LEU A 97 4.82 3.82 -17.23
CA LEU A 97 4.20 4.49 -18.37
C LEU A 97 5.25 5.18 -19.26
N SER A 98 6.17 5.93 -18.67
CA SER A 98 7.24 6.61 -19.43
C SER A 98 8.13 5.60 -20.14
N TYR A 99 8.51 4.50 -19.50
CA TYR A 99 9.32 3.45 -20.13
C TYR A 99 8.62 2.86 -21.36
N TRP A 100 7.35 2.49 -21.25
CA TRP A 100 6.60 1.94 -22.40
C TRP A 100 6.36 2.96 -23.50
N THR A 101 6.05 4.22 -23.15
CA THR A 101 5.86 5.30 -24.13
C THR A 101 7.16 5.59 -24.90
N ILE A 102 8.30 5.77 -24.20
CA ILE A 102 9.59 6.02 -24.86
C ILE A 102 9.98 4.83 -25.74
N ARG A 103 9.76 3.61 -25.24
CA ARG A 103 10.06 2.39 -26.01
C ARG A 103 9.17 2.27 -27.24
N GLY A 104 7.89 2.65 -27.16
CA GLY A 104 6.97 2.73 -28.29
C GLY A 104 7.44 3.75 -29.33
N ILE A 105 7.84 4.95 -28.91
CA ILE A 105 8.41 5.99 -29.78
C ILE A 105 9.66 5.48 -30.50
N PHE A 106 10.62 4.91 -29.77
CA PHE A 106 11.83 4.35 -30.39
C PHE A 106 11.57 3.14 -31.28
N PHE A 107 10.58 2.31 -30.96
CA PHE A 107 10.14 1.23 -31.84
C PHE A 107 9.62 1.79 -33.17
N THR A 108 8.76 2.81 -33.14
CA THR A 108 8.20 3.45 -34.33
C THR A 108 9.30 4.11 -35.18
N ILE A 109 10.16 4.93 -34.57
CA ILE A 109 11.28 5.61 -35.26
C ILE A 109 12.19 4.56 -35.93
N ASN A 110 12.60 3.53 -35.20
CA ASN A 110 13.50 2.52 -35.72
C ASN A 110 12.83 1.62 -36.77
N GLY A 111 11.53 1.34 -36.63
CA GLY A 111 10.72 0.62 -37.62
C GLY A 111 10.71 1.35 -38.96
N ILE A 112 10.44 2.66 -38.95
CA ILE A 112 10.47 3.53 -40.14
C ILE A 112 11.87 3.52 -40.78
N LEU A 113 12.92 3.78 -39.98
CA LEU A 113 14.31 3.79 -40.46
C LEU A 113 14.76 2.44 -41.04
N HIS A 114 14.28 1.32 -40.48
CA HIS A 114 14.61 -0.01 -40.96
C HIS A 114 13.92 -0.33 -42.30
N LEU A 115 12.65 0.05 -42.47
CA LEU A 115 11.90 -0.14 -43.72
C LEU A 115 12.54 0.64 -44.88
N ILE A 116 12.93 1.90 -44.65
CA ILE A 116 13.61 2.73 -45.65
C ILE A 116 14.99 2.15 -46.03
N GLY A 117 15.72 1.60 -45.06
CA GLY A 117 17.06 1.05 -45.29
C GLY A 117 17.12 -0.31 -45.99
N LYS A 118 16.07 -1.14 -45.86
CA LYS A 118 16.03 -2.50 -46.44
C LYS A 118 15.77 -2.52 -47.94
N ALA A 119 15.14 -1.49 -48.50
CA ALA A 119 14.95 -1.33 -49.94
C ALA A 119 16.28 -1.26 -50.73
N ARG A 120 17.43 -1.01 -50.06
CA ARG A 120 18.71 -0.72 -50.73
C ARG A 120 19.82 -1.78 -50.58
N ARG A 121 19.67 -2.88 -49.83
CA ARG A 121 20.81 -3.80 -49.57
C ARG A 121 20.48 -5.29 -49.65
N LYS A 122 20.84 -5.93 -50.77
CA LYS A 122 21.07 -7.38 -50.87
C LYS A 122 22.48 -7.69 -50.35
N ALA A 123 22.65 -8.50 -49.31
CA ALA A 123 23.99 -8.90 -48.85
C ALA A 123 24.08 -10.31 -48.27
N LYS A 124 24.98 -11.11 -48.87
CA LYS A 124 25.38 -12.48 -48.49
C LYS A 124 25.96 -12.56 -47.06
N ILE A 125 25.70 -13.66 -46.35
CA ILE A 125 26.11 -13.89 -44.96
C ILE A 125 27.50 -14.60 -44.95
N LYS A 126 28.50 -14.05 -44.24
CA LYS A 126 29.82 -14.66 -43.98
C LYS A 126 29.93 -15.03 -42.48
N LYS A 127 30.58 -16.15 -42.14
CA LYS A 127 30.60 -16.82 -40.81
C LYS A 127 31.11 -15.98 -39.61
N LEU A 128 31.97 -14.97 -39.81
CA LEU A 128 32.41 -14.05 -38.73
C LEU A 128 31.27 -13.21 -38.10
N LYS A 129 30.06 -13.27 -38.69
CA LYS A 129 28.86 -12.56 -38.22
C LYS A 129 28.17 -13.25 -37.03
N LEU A 130 28.43 -14.53 -36.72
CA LEU A 130 27.64 -15.27 -35.74
C LEU A 130 27.94 -14.88 -34.29
N ILE A 131 29.21 -14.87 -33.87
CA ILE A 131 29.62 -14.50 -32.49
C ILE A 131 29.15 -13.08 -32.16
N ARG A 132 29.35 -12.13 -33.09
CA ARG A 132 28.87 -10.74 -32.92
C ARG A 132 27.35 -10.68 -32.75
N ARG A 133 26.58 -11.50 -33.46
CA ARG A 133 25.11 -11.56 -33.30
C ARG A 133 24.70 -12.14 -31.94
N ILE A 134 25.43 -13.14 -31.43
CA ILE A 134 25.20 -13.70 -30.09
C ILE A 134 25.46 -12.62 -29.03
N ILE A 135 26.57 -11.89 -29.12
CA ILE A 135 26.88 -10.78 -28.20
C ILE A 135 25.77 -9.73 -28.25
N PHE A 136 25.32 -9.30 -29.44
CA PHE A 136 24.22 -8.34 -29.55
C PHE A 136 22.89 -8.87 -29.01
N GLY A 137 22.60 -10.17 -29.19
CA GLY A 137 21.47 -10.84 -28.56
C GLY A 137 21.55 -10.74 -27.04
N ALA A 138 22.70 -11.10 -26.46
CA ALA A 138 22.93 -11.07 -25.02
C ALA A 138 22.83 -9.65 -24.45
N THR A 139 23.47 -8.66 -25.06
CA THR A 139 23.37 -7.26 -24.59
C THR A 139 21.93 -6.74 -24.67
N ASN A 140 21.18 -7.13 -25.72
CA ASN A 140 19.78 -6.73 -25.84
C ASN A 140 18.87 -7.42 -24.82
N ALA A 141 19.17 -8.67 -24.45
CA ALA A 141 18.48 -9.40 -23.40
C ALA A 141 18.73 -8.74 -22.04
N VAL A 142 19.99 -8.46 -21.70
CA VAL A 142 20.38 -7.76 -20.45
C VAL A 142 19.71 -6.39 -20.34
N ALA A 143 19.72 -5.59 -21.41
CA ALA A 143 19.06 -4.28 -21.45
C ALA A 143 17.51 -4.36 -21.37
N THR A 144 16.91 -5.55 -21.36
CA THR A 144 15.46 -5.74 -21.16
C THR A 144 15.11 -6.00 -19.70
N ILE A 145 16.08 -6.46 -18.90
CA ILE A 145 15.84 -6.93 -17.53
C ILE A 145 15.17 -5.85 -16.67
N PRO A 146 15.68 -4.60 -16.54
CA PRO A 146 15.08 -3.62 -15.64
C PRO A 146 13.63 -3.30 -15.97
N GLY A 147 13.32 -3.02 -17.24
CA GLY A 147 11.96 -2.70 -17.66
C GLY A 147 11.00 -3.89 -17.61
N ALA A 148 11.48 -5.11 -17.86
CA ALA A 148 10.67 -6.32 -17.69
C ALA A 148 10.38 -6.60 -16.21
N LEU A 149 11.35 -6.40 -15.33
CA LEU A 149 11.18 -6.52 -13.88
C LEU A 149 10.22 -5.45 -13.32
N LEU A 150 10.28 -4.21 -13.83
CA LEU A 150 9.33 -3.16 -13.47
C LEU A 150 7.89 -3.54 -13.83
N PHE A 151 7.68 -4.15 -15.00
CA PHE A 151 6.35 -4.65 -15.40
C PHE A 151 5.92 -5.86 -14.57
N SER A 152 6.84 -6.80 -14.31
CA SER A 152 6.58 -7.95 -13.45
C SER A 152 6.20 -7.55 -12.02
N ASP A 153 6.71 -6.43 -11.50
CA ASP A 153 6.36 -5.91 -10.18
C ASP A 153 4.84 -5.69 -10.02
N ILE A 154 4.22 -5.05 -11.01
CA ILE A 154 2.77 -4.80 -11.04
C ILE A 154 1.99 -6.11 -11.12
N LEU A 155 2.48 -7.07 -11.91
CA LEU A 155 1.80 -8.36 -12.06
C LEU A 155 1.89 -9.24 -10.79
N LEU A 156 2.76 -8.89 -9.83
CA LEU A 156 3.00 -9.62 -8.58
C LEU A 156 2.36 -8.97 -7.35
N VAL A 157 1.50 -7.96 -7.51
CA VAL A 157 0.83 -7.24 -6.40
C VAL A 157 0.16 -8.17 -5.38
N SER A 158 -0.50 -9.22 -5.86
CA SER A 158 -1.25 -10.21 -5.06
C SER A 158 -0.48 -11.47 -4.70
N SER A 159 0.76 -11.59 -5.16
CA SER A 159 1.52 -12.85 -5.07
C SER A 159 1.96 -13.12 -3.63
N LYS A 160 1.32 -14.07 -2.92
CA LYS A 160 1.63 -14.37 -1.50
C LYS A 160 3.03 -14.95 -1.27
N LYS A 161 3.66 -15.52 -2.30
CA LYS A 161 4.96 -16.18 -2.19
C LYS A 161 6.10 -15.17 -2.28
N GLU A 162 6.92 -15.12 -1.24
CA GLU A 162 8.19 -14.39 -1.30
C GLU A 162 9.23 -15.22 -2.06
N SER A 163 9.93 -14.59 -3.01
CA SER A 163 10.91 -15.27 -3.87
C SER A 163 12.02 -14.31 -4.28
N GLY A 164 13.18 -14.86 -4.64
CA GLY A 164 14.29 -14.07 -5.18
C GLY A 164 13.88 -13.24 -6.40
N PHE A 165 13.00 -13.77 -7.27
CA PHE A 165 12.49 -13.03 -8.42
C PHE A 165 11.68 -11.79 -8.01
N LYS A 166 10.83 -11.92 -6.99
CA LYS A 166 10.05 -10.80 -6.44
C LYS A 166 10.94 -9.73 -5.80
N SER A 167 12.01 -10.14 -5.11
CA SER A 167 13.01 -9.20 -4.60
C SER A 167 13.71 -8.45 -5.74
N MET A 168 13.98 -9.12 -6.86
CA MET A 168 14.54 -8.48 -8.06
C MET A 168 13.57 -7.49 -8.72
N THR A 169 12.25 -7.73 -8.72
CA THR A 169 11.30 -6.75 -9.27
C THR A 169 11.32 -5.45 -8.48
N SER A 170 11.43 -5.52 -7.15
CA SER A 170 11.58 -4.34 -6.30
C SER A 170 12.93 -3.64 -6.48
N THR A 171 14.05 -4.37 -6.34
CA THR A 171 15.40 -3.78 -6.31
C THR A 171 15.92 -3.35 -7.69
N ILE A 172 15.71 -4.15 -8.73
CA ILE A 172 16.20 -3.85 -10.08
C ILE A 172 15.09 -3.26 -10.94
N GLY A 173 13.86 -3.76 -10.82
CA GLY A 173 12.73 -3.21 -11.58
C GLY A 173 12.36 -1.82 -11.09
N VAL A 174 11.94 -1.69 -9.83
CA VAL A 174 11.41 -0.43 -9.30
C VAL A 174 12.51 0.53 -8.91
N GLN A 175 13.42 0.14 -8.01
CA GLN A 175 14.41 1.10 -7.48
C GLN A 175 15.34 1.63 -8.56
N VAL A 176 15.87 0.82 -9.47
CA VAL A 176 16.71 1.34 -10.56
C VAL A 176 15.91 2.25 -11.48
N MET A 177 14.75 1.79 -11.99
CA MET A 177 13.97 2.56 -12.97
C MET A 177 13.38 3.86 -12.41
N THR A 178 13.23 3.95 -11.08
CA THR A 178 12.71 5.14 -10.39
C THR A 178 13.79 5.98 -9.73
N SER A 179 15.08 5.70 -9.97
CA SER A 179 16.20 6.38 -9.31
C SER A 179 16.16 6.30 -7.77
N GLY A 180 15.64 5.18 -7.24
CA GLY A 180 15.51 4.90 -5.82
C GLY A 180 14.36 5.64 -5.13
N LYS A 181 13.46 6.27 -5.89
CA LYS A 181 12.35 7.08 -5.36
C LYS A 181 10.99 6.39 -5.40
N GLY A 182 10.88 5.26 -6.09
CA GLY A 182 9.66 4.49 -6.19
C GLY A 182 9.52 3.43 -5.12
N GLU A 183 8.28 3.04 -4.85
CA GLU A 183 7.93 1.89 -4.02
C GLU A 183 7.37 0.76 -4.87
N SER A 184 7.70 -0.48 -4.49
CA SER A 184 7.25 -1.67 -5.19
C SER A 184 5.81 -1.99 -4.82
N PHE A 185 5.02 -2.30 -5.85
CA PHE A 185 3.65 -2.77 -5.73
C PHE A 185 3.59 -4.27 -5.46
N ALA A 186 4.66 -5.00 -5.81
CA ALA A 186 4.76 -6.40 -5.45
C ALA A 186 4.61 -6.55 -3.93
N SER A 187 3.88 -7.60 -3.55
CA SER A 187 3.55 -7.89 -2.16
C SER A 187 2.52 -7.00 -1.46
N LEU A 188 1.98 -5.94 -2.08
CA LEU A 188 1.09 -5.03 -1.33
C LEU A 188 -0.17 -5.72 -0.79
N LEU A 189 -0.72 -6.67 -1.53
CA LEU A 189 -1.98 -7.34 -1.17
C LEU A 189 -1.75 -8.73 -0.55
N THR A 190 -0.53 -9.10 -0.17
CA THR A 190 -0.24 -10.49 0.26
C THR A 190 -0.80 -10.83 1.63
N ARG A 191 -1.03 -9.79 2.44
CA ARG A 191 -1.62 -9.90 3.77
C ARG A 191 -3.15 -10.01 3.69
N VAL A 192 -3.75 -9.66 2.56
CA VAL A 192 -5.19 -9.81 2.33
C VAL A 192 -5.47 -11.30 2.10
N GLU A 193 -6.37 -11.87 2.90
CA GLU A 193 -6.69 -13.28 2.79
C GLU A 193 -7.42 -13.57 1.48
N ASN A 194 -8.42 -12.73 1.13
CA ASN A 194 -9.20 -12.85 -0.08
C ASN A 194 -9.29 -11.53 -0.86
N ILE A 195 -8.35 -11.34 -1.80
CA ILE A 195 -8.27 -10.14 -2.64
C ILE A 195 -9.51 -9.98 -3.54
N GLU A 196 -10.13 -11.08 -3.96
CA GLU A 196 -11.34 -11.04 -4.77
C GLU A 196 -12.53 -10.52 -3.95
N ASN A 197 -12.68 -10.99 -2.70
CA ASN A 197 -13.67 -10.43 -1.76
C ASN A 197 -13.39 -8.97 -1.47
N LEU A 198 -12.14 -8.59 -1.18
CA LEU A 198 -11.78 -7.20 -0.95
C LEU A 198 -12.16 -6.30 -2.14
N ALA A 199 -11.83 -6.71 -3.37
CA ALA A 199 -12.14 -5.94 -4.58
C ALA A 199 -13.66 -5.83 -4.81
N LYS A 200 -14.40 -6.92 -4.59
CA LYS A 200 -15.86 -6.96 -4.72
C LYS A 200 -16.55 -6.11 -3.65
N ASN A 201 -16.10 -6.21 -2.41
CA ASN A 201 -16.73 -5.56 -1.26
C ASN A 201 -16.38 -4.07 -1.18
N ILE A 202 -15.15 -3.66 -1.53
CA ILE A 202 -14.80 -2.22 -1.65
C ILE A 202 -15.68 -1.51 -2.69
N SER A 203 -16.07 -2.22 -3.75
CA SER A 203 -16.95 -1.66 -4.78
C SER A 203 -18.43 -1.56 -4.34
N ASN A 204 -18.78 -2.21 -3.22
CA ASN A 204 -20.13 -2.19 -2.68
C ASN A 204 -20.33 -0.96 -1.79
N VAL A 205 -20.61 0.18 -2.43
CA VAL A 205 -20.83 1.48 -1.78
C VAL A 205 -21.91 1.42 -0.69
N LYS A 206 -22.89 0.52 -0.82
CA LYS A 206 -23.96 0.32 0.18
C LYS A 206 -23.40 -0.07 1.55
N LEU A 207 -22.39 -0.94 1.58
CA LEU A 207 -21.80 -1.43 2.83
C LEU A 207 -21.14 -0.33 3.66
N PHE A 208 -20.62 0.73 3.02
CA PHE A 208 -20.03 1.88 3.71
C PHE A 208 -21.00 3.03 3.97
N ALA A 209 -22.12 3.07 3.26
CA ALA A 209 -23.10 4.14 3.35
C ALA A 209 -24.22 3.85 4.37
N SER A 210 -24.49 2.57 4.64
CA SER A 210 -25.49 2.13 5.62
C SER A 210 -24.91 2.06 7.02
N LYS A 211 -25.76 2.23 8.04
CA LYS A 211 -25.40 1.94 9.43
C LYS A 211 -25.20 0.43 9.61
N TYR A 212 -24.23 0.03 10.42
CA TYR A 212 -23.94 -1.38 10.66
C TYR A 212 -25.16 -2.15 11.20
N SER A 213 -25.91 -1.51 12.09
CA SER A 213 -27.19 -1.99 12.64
C SER A 213 -28.31 -2.19 11.61
N GLU A 214 -28.23 -1.56 10.44
CA GLU A 214 -29.22 -1.67 9.35
C GLU A 214 -28.85 -2.74 8.31
N LEU A 215 -27.65 -3.30 8.39
CA LEU A 215 -27.19 -4.35 7.49
C LEU A 215 -27.86 -5.70 7.84
N THR A 216 -28.15 -6.51 6.83
CA THR A 216 -28.57 -7.91 7.08
C THR A 216 -27.43 -8.70 7.71
N PRO A 217 -27.69 -9.85 8.36
CA PRO A 217 -26.62 -10.69 8.92
C PRO A 217 -25.55 -11.07 7.88
N GLU A 218 -25.94 -11.34 6.63
CA GLU A 218 -24.98 -11.61 5.56
C GLU A 218 -24.16 -10.36 5.16
N GLU A 219 -24.78 -9.19 5.13
CA GLU A 219 -24.09 -7.92 4.85
C GLU A 219 -23.14 -7.52 5.98
N GLN A 220 -23.51 -7.80 7.24
CA GLN A 220 -22.66 -7.60 8.41
C GLN A 220 -21.41 -8.48 8.35
N GLU A 221 -21.54 -9.74 7.96
CA GLU A 221 -20.40 -10.64 7.82
C GLU A 221 -19.47 -10.19 6.69
N GLN A 222 -20.02 -9.83 5.52
CA GLN A 222 -19.24 -9.24 4.42
C GLN A 222 -18.51 -7.96 4.84
N PHE A 223 -19.15 -7.16 5.69
CA PHE A 223 -18.58 -5.95 6.24
C PHE A 223 -17.41 -6.26 7.17
N LYS A 224 -17.57 -7.21 8.11
CA LYS A 224 -16.50 -7.67 9.00
C LYS A 224 -15.30 -8.23 8.23
N GLU A 225 -15.54 -9.10 7.24
CA GLU A 225 -14.47 -9.63 6.36
C GLU A 225 -13.71 -8.49 5.68
N MET A 226 -14.43 -7.51 5.15
CA MET A 226 -13.81 -6.36 4.48
C MET A 226 -12.99 -5.49 5.44
N LEU A 227 -13.47 -5.23 6.66
CA LEU A 227 -12.71 -4.49 7.67
C LEU A 227 -11.45 -5.25 8.10
N SER A 228 -11.53 -6.58 8.19
CA SER A 228 -10.38 -7.46 8.44
C SER A 228 -9.33 -7.38 7.32
N ASP A 229 -9.77 -7.41 6.06
CA ASP A 229 -8.87 -7.25 4.91
C ASP A 229 -8.23 -5.85 4.88
N ILE A 230 -8.98 -4.80 5.22
CA ILE A 230 -8.45 -3.44 5.38
C ILE A 230 -7.41 -3.40 6.50
N SER A 231 -7.68 -3.99 7.65
CA SER A 231 -6.73 -4.10 8.77
C SER A 231 -5.43 -4.77 8.34
N SER A 232 -5.54 -5.86 7.58
CA SER A 232 -4.42 -6.61 7.02
C SER A 232 -3.58 -5.78 6.03
N LEU A 233 -4.22 -4.89 5.25
CA LEU A 233 -3.51 -3.93 4.40
C LEU A 233 -2.79 -2.87 5.19
N ILE A 234 -3.43 -2.31 6.22
CA ILE A 234 -2.86 -1.26 7.06
C ILE A 234 -1.60 -1.76 7.80
N ASN A 235 -1.54 -3.06 8.10
CA ASN A 235 -0.34 -3.71 8.64
C ASN A 235 0.89 -3.67 7.69
N ASP A 236 0.71 -3.40 6.40
CA ASP A 236 1.84 -3.10 5.52
C ASP A 236 2.34 -1.67 5.77
N LYS A 237 3.58 -1.53 6.25
CA LYS A 237 4.20 -0.23 6.54
C LYS A 237 4.15 0.75 5.36
N ARG A 238 4.18 0.25 4.12
CA ARG A 238 4.10 1.11 2.93
C ARG A 238 2.69 1.65 2.73
N VAL A 239 1.66 0.84 3.01
CA VAL A 239 0.25 1.29 3.00
C VAL A 239 0.01 2.26 4.15
N PHE A 240 0.54 1.97 5.34
CA PHE A 240 0.41 2.88 6.49
C PHE A 240 0.99 4.28 6.18
N LYS A 241 2.14 4.36 5.51
CA LYS A 241 2.72 5.64 5.06
C LYS A 241 1.79 6.42 4.12
N VAL A 242 0.93 5.75 3.35
CA VAL A 242 -0.04 6.40 2.45
C VAL A 242 -1.23 6.95 3.25
N ILE A 243 -1.74 6.20 4.23
CA ILE A 243 -2.94 6.59 4.96
C ILE A 243 -2.67 7.55 6.12
N ALA A 244 -1.48 7.51 6.74
CA ALA A 244 -1.19 8.29 7.93
C ALA A 244 -1.37 9.82 7.72
N PRO A 245 -0.92 10.43 6.61
CA PRO A 245 -1.20 11.84 6.35
C PRO A 245 -2.69 12.15 6.17
N VAL A 246 -3.46 11.22 5.59
CA VAL A 246 -4.92 11.34 5.46
C VAL A 246 -5.59 11.27 6.83
N LEU A 247 -5.16 10.34 7.69
CA LEU A 247 -5.62 10.24 9.08
C LEU A 247 -5.37 11.55 9.83
N ARG A 248 -4.16 12.13 9.73
CA ARG A 248 -3.84 13.44 10.33
C ARG A 248 -4.76 14.54 9.84
N GLN A 249 -4.97 14.64 8.53
CA GLN A 249 -5.83 15.66 7.96
C GLN A 249 -7.28 15.49 8.45
N LYS A 250 -7.84 14.28 8.37
CA LYS A 250 -9.22 14.00 8.77
C LYS A 250 -9.46 14.20 10.26
N ALA A 251 -8.48 13.85 11.11
CA ALA A 251 -8.55 14.12 12.53
C ALA A 251 -8.54 15.62 12.85
N LYS A 252 -7.76 16.42 12.12
CA LYS A 252 -7.78 17.89 12.24
C LYS A 252 -9.10 18.49 11.78
N GLU A 253 -9.64 18.05 10.63
CA GLU A 253 -10.96 18.47 10.14
C GLU A 253 -12.07 18.14 11.15
N ALA A 254 -11.97 16.98 11.80
CA ALA A 254 -12.91 16.55 12.83
C ALA A 254 -12.71 17.26 14.18
N LYS A 255 -11.69 18.12 14.34
CA LYS A 255 -11.31 18.75 15.62
C LYS A 255 -11.16 17.70 16.74
N LEU A 256 -10.42 16.64 16.43
CA LEU A 256 -10.24 15.50 17.34
C LEU A 256 -9.71 15.94 18.71
N ASP A 257 -8.87 16.97 18.77
CA ASP A 257 -8.37 17.58 19.99
C ASP A 257 -9.48 18.14 20.90
N GLU A 258 -10.44 18.86 20.33
CA GLU A 258 -11.62 19.37 21.05
C GLU A 258 -12.48 18.21 21.56
N GLN A 259 -12.69 17.17 20.74
CA GLN A 259 -13.49 15.99 21.12
C GLN A 259 -12.83 15.19 22.25
N VAL A 260 -11.53 14.94 22.16
CA VAL A 260 -10.78 14.25 23.21
C VAL A 260 -10.76 15.09 24.48
N LYS A 261 -10.61 16.42 24.38
CA LYS A 261 -10.66 17.32 25.53
C LYS A 261 -11.99 17.24 26.27
N ASP A 262 -13.12 17.30 25.57
CA ASP A 262 -14.44 17.18 26.21
C ASP A 262 -14.59 15.84 26.96
N ILE A 263 -14.13 14.74 26.35
CA ILE A 263 -14.17 13.41 26.99
C ILE A 263 -13.28 13.38 28.24
N VAL A 264 -12.07 13.91 28.17
CA VAL A 264 -11.13 13.95 29.29
C VAL A 264 -11.63 14.86 30.41
N ASP A 265 -12.14 16.04 30.10
CA ASP A 265 -12.68 17.00 31.09
C ASP A 265 -13.87 16.37 31.86
N LYS A 266 -14.75 15.65 31.16
CA LYS A 266 -15.86 14.89 31.76
C LYS A 266 -15.36 13.74 32.65
N ALA A 267 -14.36 13.00 32.18
CA ALA A 267 -13.76 11.91 32.96
C ALA A 267 -13.09 12.43 34.24
N ILE A 268 -12.34 13.54 34.16
CA ILE A 268 -11.67 14.16 35.30
C ILE A 268 -12.68 14.72 36.30
N SER A 269 -13.75 15.37 35.82
CA SER A 269 -14.80 15.91 36.70
C SER A 269 -15.43 14.82 37.57
N ARG A 270 -15.61 13.61 37.01
CA ARG A 270 -16.11 12.45 37.76
C ARG A 270 -15.06 11.84 38.67
N MET A 271 -13.84 11.69 38.18
CA MET A 271 -12.73 11.20 38.99
C MET A 271 -12.55 12.06 40.26
N LYS A 272 -12.72 13.38 40.18
CA LYS A 272 -12.65 14.26 41.37
C LYS A 272 -13.66 13.90 42.45
N ALA A 273 -14.82 13.33 42.08
CA ALA A 273 -15.82 12.84 43.03
C ALA A 273 -15.46 11.45 43.58
N ASP A 274 -14.91 10.58 42.72
CA ASP A 274 -14.63 9.17 43.07
C ASP A 274 -13.24 8.95 43.72
N ARG A 275 -12.30 9.88 43.52
CA ARG A 275 -10.88 9.80 43.94
C ARG A 275 -10.44 11.11 44.61
N PRO A 276 -10.73 11.32 45.90
CA PRO A 276 -10.34 12.53 46.63
C PRO A 276 -8.82 12.77 46.62
N GLU A 277 -8.02 11.70 46.56
CA GLU A 277 -6.55 11.79 46.46
C GLU A 277 -6.08 12.62 45.26
N TYR A 278 -6.86 12.68 44.17
CA TYR A 278 -6.54 13.49 42.99
C TYR A 278 -6.48 14.99 43.30
N LEU A 279 -7.31 15.49 44.22
CA LEU A 279 -7.34 16.92 44.55
C LEU A 279 -6.09 17.37 45.32
N LEU A 280 -5.47 16.44 46.04
CA LEU A 280 -4.33 16.68 46.93
C LEU A 280 -2.97 16.36 46.29
N ALA A 281 -2.97 15.63 45.16
CA ALA A 281 -1.78 15.23 44.42
C ALA A 281 -1.09 16.40 43.69
N ASP A 282 0.20 16.24 43.41
CA ASP A 282 0.95 17.15 42.53
C ASP A 282 0.54 16.97 41.05
N ASP A 283 1.00 17.85 40.16
CA ASP A 283 0.58 17.81 38.74
C ASP A 283 0.98 16.51 38.02
N LYS A 284 2.09 15.88 38.40
CA LYS A 284 2.56 14.65 37.79
C LYS A 284 1.74 13.45 38.27
N GLU A 285 1.49 13.37 39.57
CA GLU A 285 0.64 12.36 40.18
C GLU A 285 -0.82 12.51 39.71
N LYS A 286 -1.34 13.75 39.59
CA LYS A 286 -2.66 14.01 39.00
C LYS A 286 -2.78 13.43 37.60
N LYS A 287 -1.79 13.67 36.74
CA LYS A 287 -1.77 13.12 35.38
C LYS A 287 -1.77 11.59 35.37
N GLU A 288 -1.00 10.95 36.25
CA GLU A 288 -0.96 9.50 36.38
C GLU A 288 -2.29 8.93 36.89
N ILE A 289 -2.87 9.53 37.93
CA ILE A 289 -4.18 9.15 38.50
C ILE A 289 -5.27 9.29 37.44
N ALA A 290 -5.30 10.40 36.69
CA ALA A 290 -6.27 10.63 35.61
C ALA A 290 -6.17 9.58 34.50
N SER A 291 -4.95 9.32 34.02
CA SER A 291 -4.70 8.35 32.96
C SER A 291 -5.07 6.93 33.39
N LYS A 292 -4.74 6.57 34.64
CA LYS A 292 -5.12 5.29 35.24
C LYS A 292 -6.64 5.17 35.42
N TYR A 293 -7.30 6.22 35.90
CA TYR A 293 -8.75 6.24 36.08
C TYR A 293 -9.48 6.02 34.76
N ILE A 294 -9.09 6.73 33.69
CA ILE A 294 -9.69 6.57 32.35
C ILE A 294 -9.51 5.13 31.85
N LYS A 295 -8.31 4.56 32.01
CA LYS A 295 -8.03 3.16 31.65
C LYS A 295 -8.90 2.17 32.41
N GLU A 296 -9.02 2.33 33.73
CA GLU A 296 -9.79 1.43 34.59
C GLU A 296 -11.31 1.55 34.39
N ASN A 297 -11.79 2.74 34.00
CA ASN A 297 -13.22 3.02 33.83
C ASN A 297 -13.68 3.05 32.37
N MET A 298 -12.85 2.59 31.43
CA MET A 298 -13.14 2.64 29.99
C MET A 298 -14.49 1.99 29.63
N GLU A 299 -14.81 0.86 30.25
CA GLU A 299 -16.08 0.15 30.04
C GLU A 299 -17.30 0.97 30.51
N LYS A 300 -17.19 1.62 31.67
CA LYS A 300 -18.24 2.50 32.21
C LYS A 300 -18.42 3.73 31.31
N LEU A 301 -17.32 4.37 30.91
CA LEU A 301 -17.34 5.51 29.99
C LEU A 301 -17.97 5.14 28.65
N TYR A 302 -17.66 3.96 28.13
CA TYR A 302 -18.27 3.42 26.91
C TYR A 302 -19.79 3.20 27.06
N ASN A 303 -20.25 2.54 28.13
CA ASN A 303 -21.68 2.27 28.33
C ASN A 303 -22.51 3.54 28.47
N GLU A 304 -21.95 4.56 29.12
CA GLU A 304 -22.59 5.86 29.23
C GLU A 304 -22.60 6.62 27.91
N ALA A 305 -21.50 6.57 27.14
CA ALA A 305 -21.45 7.14 25.80
C ALA A 305 -22.50 6.50 24.88
N LYS A 306 -22.71 5.18 25.00
CA LYS A 306 -23.79 4.45 24.33
C LYS A 306 -25.19 4.89 24.73
N THR A 307 -25.38 5.27 25.98
CA THR A 307 -26.68 5.79 26.46
C THR A 307 -26.97 7.19 25.90
N LEU A 308 -25.92 7.98 25.67
CA LEU A 308 -26.01 9.36 25.19
C LEU A 308 -26.07 9.48 23.66
N ASP A 309 -25.37 8.61 22.93
CA ASP A 309 -25.40 8.50 21.47
C ASP A 309 -25.72 7.05 21.07
N PRO A 310 -26.99 6.73 20.76
CA PRO A 310 -27.38 5.39 20.30
C PRO A 310 -26.67 4.94 19.01
N GLU A 311 -26.17 5.86 18.18
CA GLU A 311 -25.42 5.55 16.95
C GLU A 311 -23.94 5.25 17.22
N ILE A 312 -23.47 5.40 18.45
CA ILE A 312 -22.06 5.16 18.80
C ILE A 312 -21.66 3.70 18.61
N GLU A 313 -22.62 2.77 18.70
CA GLU A 313 -22.37 1.35 18.49
C GLU A 313 -21.93 1.07 17.06
N ASP A 314 -22.59 1.68 16.06
CA ASP A 314 -22.22 1.51 14.66
C ASP A 314 -20.81 2.05 14.38
N LYS A 315 -20.47 3.20 14.99
CA LYS A 315 -19.13 3.80 14.91
C LYS A 315 -18.08 2.93 15.59
N ILE A 316 -18.43 2.29 16.70
CA ILE A 316 -17.52 1.43 17.46
C ILE A 316 -17.30 0.10 16.76
N GLN A 317 -18.32 -0.49 16.14
CA GLN A 317 -18.19 -1.69 15.32
C GLN A 317 -17.24 -1.48 14.13
N LEU A 318 -17.27 -0.30 13.49
CA LEU A 318 -16.29 0.09 12.48
C LEU A 318 -14.86 0.06 13.03
N ILE A 319 -14.62 0.73 14.15
CA ILE A 319 -13.30 0.82 14.76
C ILE A 319 -12.84 -0.55 15.24
N GLN A 320 -13.73 -1.34 15.85
CA GLN A 320 -13.46 -2.71 16.30
C GLN A 320 -13.08 -3.61 15.13
N GLY A 321 -13.82 -3.57 14.02
CA GLY A 321 -13.51 -4.38 12.84
C GLY A 321 -12.16 -4.02 12.22
N ILE A 322 -11.79 -2.74 12.20
CA ILE A 322 -10.46 -2.32 11.70
C ILE A 322 -9.36 -2.67 12.69
N THR A 323 -9.61 -2.56 14.00
CA THR A 323 -8.59 -2.69 15.04
C THR A 323 -8.37 -4.11 15.55
N SER A 324 -9.31 -5.03 15.33
CA SER A 324 -9.26 -6.42 15.77
C SER A 324 -8.01 -7.14 15.30
N ASN A 325 -7.63 -6.93 14.04
CA ASN A 325 -6.54 -7.63 13.35
C ASN A 325 -5.28 -6.76 13.13
N LEU A 326 -5.17 -5.62 13.80
CA LEU A 326 -3.97 -4.81 13.73
C LEU A 326 -2.82 -5.47 14.51
N GLU A 327 -1.66 -5.56 13.87
CA GLU A 327 -0.42 -5.97 14.52
C GLU A 327 0.00 -4.93 15.57
N LYS A 328 0.71 -5.40 16.61
CA LYS A 328 1.16 -4.54 17.72
C LYS A 328 1.97 -3.32 17.25
N ASP A 329 2.85 -3.51 16.27
CA ASP A 329 3.68 -2.44 15.72
C ASP A 329 2.83 -1.40 14.96
N THR A 330 1.86 -1.85 14.18
CA THR A 330 0.92 -0.99 13.44
C THR A 330 0.02 -0.20 14.39
N LYS A 331 -0.50 -0.86 15.42
CA LYS A 331 -1.28 -0.21 16.47
C LYS A 331 -0.47 0.88 17.15
N LYS A 332 0.78 0.59 17.54
CA LYS A 332 1.67 1.59 18.12
C LYS A 332 1.87 2.77 17.17
N ALA A 333 2.10 2.50 15.89
CA ALA A 333 2.23 3.57 14.89
C ALA A 333 0.95 4.44 14.79
N ILE A 334 -0.25 3.84 14.81
CA ILE A 334 -1.52 4.58 14.84
C ILE A 334 -1.63 5.44 16.11
N VAL A 335 -1.29 4.89 17.28
CA VAL A 335 -1.32 5.64 18.54
C VAL A 335 -0.35 6.82 18.51
N ASP A 336 0.87 6.61 18.01
CA ASP A 336 1.89 7.66 17.89
C ASP A 336 1.45 8.76 16.90
N GLU A 337 0.77 8.39 15.81
CA GLU A 337 0.16 9.32 14.86
C GLU A 337 -0.99 10.13 15.49
N LEU A 338 -1.89 9.48 16.23
CA LEU A 338 -2.98 10.13 16.95
C LEU A 338 -2.46 11.07 18.04
N ASP A 339 -1.47 10.65 18.83
CA ASP A 339 -0.82 11.49 19.82
C ASP A 339 -0.24 12.76 19.17
N GLN A 340 0.49 12.64 18.06
CA GLN A 340 1.04 13.79 17.33
C GLN A 340 0.00 14.77 16.78
N ILE A 341 -1.26 14.36 16.62
CA ILE A 341 -2.34 15.25 16.15
C ILE A 341 -2.88 16.11 17.30
N ILE A 342 -2.79 15.63 18.54
CA ILE A 342 -3.27 16.35 19.71
C ILE A 342 -2.22 17.37 20.17
N ASP A 343 -2.29 18.59 19.62
CA ASP A 343 -1.38 19.70 19.98
C ASP A 343 -1.86 20.51 21.20
N ASN A 344 -2.91 20.07 21.90
CA ASN A 344 -3.48 20.78 23.03
C ASN A 344 -2.63 20.59 24.31
N GLU A 345 -1.84 21.61 24.67
CA GLU A 345 -0.99 21.59 25.86
C GLU A 345 -1.76 21.42 27.18
N GLU A 346 -2.95 22.00 27.29
CA GLU A 346 -3.79 21.86 28.48
C GLU A 346 -4.17 20.39 28.69
N LEU A 347 -4.62 19.74 27.62
CA LEU A 347 -4.97 18.33 27.62
C LEU A 347 -3.76 17.43 27.95
N ARG A 348 -2.59 17.75 27.39
CA ARG A 348 -1.34 17.01 27.66
C ARG A 348 -0.83 17.14 29.09
N LYS A 349 -1.21 18.21 29.80
CA LYS A 349 -0.95 18.38 31.25
C LYS A 349 -1.90 17.54 32.09
N GLN A 350 -3.12 17.31 31.62
CA GLN A 350 -4.14 16.57 32.35
C GLN A 350 -3.99 15.05 32.24
N VAL A 351 -3.63 14.52 31.06
CA VAL A 351 -3.55 13.07 30.81
C VAL A 351 -2.38 12.69 29.91
N ASP A 352 -2.00 11.42 29.95
CA ASP A 352 -1.13 10.81 28.94
C ASP A 352 -1.99 10.39 27.72
N ILE A 353 -1.89 11.15 26.64
CA ILE A 353 -2.64 10.95 25.40
C ILE A 353 -2.32 9.61 24.75
N ASN A 354 -1.03 9.25 24.68
CA ASN A 354 -0.57 8.01 24.06
C ASN A 354 -1.14 6.81 24.82
N GLN A 355 -1.04 6.82 26.15
CA GLN A 355 -1.62 5.79 27.01
C GLN A 355 -3.14 5.72 26.90
N THR A 356 -3.81 6.87 26.74
CA THR A 356 -5.28 6.95 26.60
C THR A 356 -5.74 6.28 25.31
N PHE A 357 -5.13 6.62 24.17
CA PHE A 357 -5.44 5.99 22.89
C PHE A 357 -5.06 4.50 22.86
N ASP A 358 -3.90 4.12 23.42
CA ASP A 358 -3.54 2.69 23.51
C ASP A 358 -4.55 1.90 24.36
N SER A 359 -5.01 2.49 25.47
CA SER A 359 -6.03 1.87 26.33
C SER A 359 -7.36 1.74 25.60
N LEU A 360 -7.79 2.76 24.85
CA LEU A 360 -9.01 2.71 24.04
C LEU A 360 -8.93 1.61 22.97
N LEU A 361 -7.87 1.60 22.17
CA LEU A 361 -7.71 0.58 21.12
C LEU A 361 -7.60 -0.84 21.70
N THR A 362 -6.95 -1.00 22.86
CA THR A 362 -6.89 -2.29 23.58
C THR A 362 -8.27 -2.72 24.05
N PHE A 363 -9.05 -1.80 24.63
CA PHE A 363 -10.40 -2.06 25.09
C PHE A 363 -11.29 -2.51 23.92
N LEU A 364 -11.31 -1.76 22.82
CA LEU A 364 -12.11 -2.09 21.64
C LEU A 364 -11.74 -3.45 21.03
N GLN A 365 -10.45 -3.75 20.90
CA GLN A 365 -9.96 -5.04 20.42
C GLN A 365 -10.37 -6.20 21.36
N SER A 366 -10.25 -6.00 22.68
CA SER A 366 -10.64 -7.01 23.66
C SER A 366 -12.14 -7.33 23.61
N LYS A 367 -12.96 -6.32 23.33
CA LYS A 367 -14.41 -6.45 23.20
C LYS A 367 -14.80 -7.20 21.92
N ALA A 368 -14.18 -6.87 20.79
CA ALA A 368 -14.37 -7.59 19.52
C ALA A 368 -14.05 -9.10 19.66
N ASN A 369 -12.96 -9.42 20.37
CA ASN A 369 -12.56 -10.80 20.60
C ASN A 369 -13.49 -11.57 21.56
N LYS A 370 -14.21 -10.90 22.47
CA LYS A 370 -15.22 -11.54 23.33
C LYS A 370 -16.48 -11.88 22.54
N GLU A 371 -16.99 -10.93 21.74
CA GLU A 371 -18.17 -11.13 20.90
C GLU A 371 -17.97 -12.31 19.92
N SER A 372 -16.79 -12.43 19.31
CA SER A 372 -16.44 -13.58 18.44
C SER A 372 -16.43 -14.96 19.13
N ARG A 373 -16.28 -15.01 20.46
CA ARG A 373 -16.28 -16.26 21.24
C ARG A 373 -17.68 -16.65 21.68
N ASP A 374 -18.53 -15.67 21.95
CA ASP A 374 -19.92 -15.89 22.34
C ASP A 374 -20.80 -16.27 21.13
N ASP A 375 -20.47 -15.81 19.92
CA ASP A 375 -21.15 -16.22 18.67
C ASP A 375 -20.81 -17.65 18.19
N ASN A 376 -19.78 -18.29 18.78
CA ASN A 376 -19.33 -19.65 18.44
C ASN A 376 -19.72 -20.72 19.49
N GLN A 377 -20.60 -20.36 20.44
CA GLN A 377 -21.24 -21.26 21.41
C GLN A 377 -22.73 -21.34 21.13
#